data_AF-A0A0C5XPP7-F1
#
_entry.id   AF-A0A0C5XPP7-F1
#
_cell.length_a   1.000
_cell.length_b   1.000
_cell.length_c   1.000
_cell.angle_alpha   90.00
_cell.angle_beta   90.00
_cell.angle_gamma   90.00
#
_symmetry.space_group_name_H-M   'P 1'
#
loop_
_entity.id
_entity.type
_entity.pdbx_description
1 polymer ?
#
loop_
_entity_poly.entity_id
_entity_poly.type
_entity_poly.pdbx_seq_one_letter_code
_entity_poly.pdbx_strand_id
1 'polypeptide(L)'
;MGRRKSTAALVPCSNGCGRSYEPFKGRKTTLCYPCSLSANGRNPKKNEKNRAAMLRRLADPAVRAETLRIAQEGRRRKLAEDPEFRARWQEVGRALGKSNAMHNKHPKGSPARMKAAATRTETMLGWCPLEYRDEYRRLIHSKRLRAADARAVIEAQIKDDAQKQRARAAKAQRLSFDEQIARIREGKASVVAKFTPSTDTGPYTLGGVASGMI
;
A
#
# COMPACT_ATOMS: atom_id res chain seq x y z
N MET A 1 -15.11 34.78 -25.38
CA MET A 1 -14.04 35.74 -25.76
C MET A 1 -13.73 35.58 -27.24
N GLY A 2 -14.31 36.42 -28.09
CA GLY A 2 -14.05 36.39 -29.53
C GLY A 2 -12.60 36.76 -29.82
N ARG A 3 -11.85 35.86 -30.49
CA ARG A 3 -10.54 36.20 -31.05
C ARG A 3 -10.78 37.32 -32.06
N ARG A 4 -10.30 38.52 -31.77
CA ARG A 4 -10.21 39.60 -32.75
C ARG A 4 -9.47 39.03 -33.95
N LYS A 5 -10.09 39.05 -35.14
CA LYS A 5 -9.42 38.67 -36.38
C LYS A 5 -8.32 39.70 -36.62
N SER A 6 -7.11 39.34 -36.27
CA SER A 6 -5.92 40.11 -36.59
C SER A 6 -5.78 40.25 -38.11
N THR A 7 -5.54 41.46 -38.56
CA THR A 7 -5.23 41.77 -39.97
C THR A 7 -3.76 41.53 -40.32
N ALA A 8 -2.98 40.90 -39.44
CA ALA A 8 -1.57 40.67 -39.65
C ALA A 8 -1.33 39.63 -40.76
N ALA A 9 -0.45 39.97 -41.71
CA ALA A 9 -0.05 39.07 -42.78
C ALA A 9 0.57 37.78 -42.22
N LEU A 10 0.14 36.63 -42.75
CA LEU A 10 0.66 35.33 -42.36
C LEU A 10 2.09 35.17 -42.86
N VAL A 11 3.01 34.78 -41.97
CA VAL A 11 4.42 34.56 -42.29
C VAL A 11 4.66 33.06 -42.46
N PRO A 12 5.38 32.62 -43.51
CA PRO A 12 5.71 31.20 -43.69
C PRO A 12 6.65 30.69 -42.60
N CYS A 13 6.47 29.44 -42.19
CA CYS A 13 7.35 28.78 -41.23
C CYS A 13 8.75 28.56 -41.83
N SER A 14 9.80 29.01 -41.12
CA SER A 14 11.20 28.82 -41.54
C SER A 14 11.65 27.35 -41.59
N ASN A 15 10.89 26.42 -40.99
CA ASN A 15 11.17 24.98 -41.04
C ASN A 15 10.70 24.30 -42.34
N GLY A 16 10.14 25.05 -43.30
CA GLY A 16 9.67 24.49 -44.58
C GLY A 16 8.46 23.55 -44.46
N CYS A 17 7.70 23.59 -43.37
CA CYS A 17 6.58 22.65 -43.15
C CYS A 17 5.29 23.01 -43.91
N GLY A 18 5.34 23.97 -44.83
CA GLY A 18 4.20 24.46 -45.61
C GLY A 18 3.15 25.25 -44.81
N ARG A 19 3.31 25.40 -43.49
CA ARG A 19 2.38 26.18 -42.66
C ARG A 19 2.81 27.62 -42.57
N SER A 20 1.85 28.53 -42.58
CA SER A 20 2.04 29.92 -42.21
C SER A 20 1.44 30.19 -40.82
N TYR A 21 1.90 31.25 -40.17
CA TYR A 21 1.41 31.64 -38.85
C TYR A 21 1.36 33.15 -38.73
N GLU A 22 0.50 33.61 -37.82
CA GLU A 22 0.38 35.02 -37.52
C GLU A 22 1.51 35.48 -36.58
N PRO A 23 2.32 36.48 -36.96
CA PRO A 23 3.37 37.01 -36.10
C PRO A 23 2.73 37.73 -34.90
N PHE A 24 3.20 37.43 -33.69
CA PHE A 24 2.81 38.11 -32.46
C PHE A 24 4.03 38.75 -31.81
N LYS A 25 3.88 39.96 -31.25
CA LYS A 25 4.98 40.79 -30.70
C LYS A 25 5.87 40.05 -29.67
N GLY A 26 5.34 39.09 -28.93
CA GLY A 26 6.10 38.28 -27.96
C GLY A 26 6.74 37.00 -28.50
N ARG A 27 6.54 36.65 -29.78
CA ARG A 27 7.10 35.44 -30.39
C ARG A 27 8.54 35.70 -30.83
N LYS A 28 9.48 34.93 -30.27
CA LYS A 28 10.93 35.02 -30.58
C LYS A 28 11.41 34.07 -31.68
N THR A 29 10.52 33.23 -32.22
CA THR A 29 10.87 32.19 -33.19
C THR A 29 10.21 32.45 -34.54
N THR A 30 10.91 32.10 -35.62
CA THR A 30 10.39 32.12 -36.99
C THR A 30 9.65 30.83 -37.38
N LEU A 31 9.42 29.96 -36.39
CA LEU A 31 8.80 28.65 -36.56
C LEU A 31 7.31 28.75 -36.26
N CYS A 32 6.48 28.00 -36.99
CA CYS A 32 5.09 27.78 -36.58
C CYS A 32 5.02 27.03 -35.23
N TYR A 33 3.88 27.08 -34.55
CA TYR A 33 3.74 26.48 -33.21
C TYR A 33 4.14 24.98 -33.15
N PRO A 34 3.67 24.10 -34.06
CA PRO A 34 4.10 22.69 -34.10
C PRO A 34 5.61 22.51 -34.31
N CYS A 35 6.21 23.25 -35.25
CA CYS A 35 7.65 23.18 -35.50
C CYS A 35 8.46 23.70 -34.31
N SER A 36 7.99 24.76 -33.65
CA SER A 36 8.61 25.25 -32.42
C SER A 36 8.51 24.24 -31.27
N LEU A 37 7.38 23.55 -31.12
CA LEU A 37 7.23 22.46 -30.14
C LEU A 37 8.17 21.30 -30.47
N SER A 38 8.23 20.88 -31.73
CA SER A 38 9.13 19.81 -32.18
C SER A 38 10.60 20.17 -31.96
N ALA A 39 11.02 21.37 -32.34
CA ALA A 39 12.39 21.86 -32.12
C ALA A 39 12.75 21.92 -30.62
N ASN A 40 11.83 22.40 -29.78
CA ASN A 40 12.04 22.38 -28.33
C ASN A 40 12.07 20.94 -27.77
N GLY A 41 11.23 20.05 -28.30
CA GLY A 41 11.18 18.63 -27.92
C GLY A 41 12.37 17.80 -28.39
N ARG A 42 13.16 18.28 -29.36
CA ARG A 42 14.44 17.67 -29.74
C ARG A 42 15.61 18.18 -28.88
N ASN A 43 15.43 19.25 -28.11
CA ASN A 43 16.49 19.81 -27.28
C ASN A 43 16.56 19.04 -25.93
N PRO A 44 17.62 18.28 -25.67
CA PRO A 44 17.71 17.43 -24.48
C PRO A 44 17.73 18.26 -23.19
N LYS A 45 18.45 19.39 -23.16
CA LYS A 45 18.55 20.26 -21.97
C LYS A 45 17.20 20.86 -21.57
N LYS A 46 16.40 21.29 -22.56
CA LYS A 46 15.04 21.80 -22.30
C LYS A 46 14.09 20.69 -21.84
N ASN A 47 14.17 19.51 -22.44
CA ASN A 47 13.38 18.36 -22.02
C ASN A 47 13.69 17.96 -20.59
N GLU A 48 14.96 17.90 -20.22
CA GLU A 48 15.38 17.58 -18.86
C GLU A 48 14.87 18.61 -17.85
N LYS A 49 15.01 19.90 -18.14
CA LYS A 49 14.46 20.99 -17.30
C LYS A 49 12.95 20.86 -17.12
N ASN A 50 12.21 20.62 -18.20
CA ASN A 50 10.75 20.46 -18.16
C ASN A 50 10.34 19.20 -17.39
N ARG A 51 11.08 18.10 -17.57
CA ARG A 51 10.88 16.85 -16.84
C ARG A 51 11.10 17.05 -15.35
N ALA A 52 12.19 17.71 -14.95
CA ALA A 52 12.48 18.01 -13.55
C ALA A 52 11.38 18.88 -12.93
N ALA A 53 10.90 19.91 -13.64
CA ALA A 53 9.79 20.74 -13.17
C ALA A 53 8.48 19.94 -13.02
N MET A 54 8.15 19.07 -13.97
CA MET A 54 6.97 18.19 -13.89
C MET A 54 7.09 17.22 -12.70
N LEU A 55 8.25 16.60 -12.50
CA LEU A 55 8.49 15.68 -11.38
C LEU A 55 8.34 16.39 -10.03
N ARG A 56 8.86 17.61 -9.89
CA ARG A 56 8.65 18.43 -8.68
C ARG A 56 7.17 18.71 -8.44
N ARG A 57 6.43 19.07 -9.49
CA ARG A 57 4.98 19.32 -9.39
C ARG A 57 4.20 18.06 -9.00
N LEU A 58 4.58 16.90 -9.52
CA LEU A 58 3.94 15.61 -9.22
C LEU A 58 4.41 14.99 -7.90
N ALA A 59 5.38 15.59 -7.22
CA ALA A 59 5.78 15.18 -5.88
C ALA A 59 4.69 15.53 -4.85
N ASP A 60 3.90 16.58 -5.10
CA ASP A 60 2.73 16.92 -4.30
C ASP A 60 1.62 15.86 -4.51
N PRO A 61 1.20 15.16 -3.44
CA PRO A 61 0.14 14.16 -3.51
C PRO A 61 -1.19 14.69 -4.08
N ALA A 62 -1.57 15.92 -3.75
CA ALA A 62 -2.84 16.51 -4.19
C ALA A 62 -2.82 16.79 -5.70
N VAL A 63 -1.73 17.39 -6.19
CA VAL A 63 -1.55 17.67 -7.62
C VAL A 63 -1.47 16.37 -8.42
N ARG A 64 -0.79 15.35 -7.87
CA ARG A 64 -0.72 14.03 -8.49
C ARG A 64 -2.09 13.37 -8.59
N ALA A 65 -2.87 13.39 -7.50
CA ALA A 65 -4.22 12.82 -7.49
C ALA A 65 -5.12 13.50 -8.52
N GLU A 66 -5.12 14.83 -8.57
CA GLU A 66 -5.92 15.59 -9.53
C GLU A 66 -5.49 15.33 -10.98
N THR A 67 -4.18 15.27 -11.24
CA THR A 67 -3.66 14.94 -12.59
C THR A 67 -4.11 13.54 -13.03
N LEU A 68 -4.10 12.57 -12.12
CA LEU A 68 -4.59 11.22 -12.40
C LEU A 68 -6.10 11.21 -12.66
N ARG A 69 -6.89 11.95 -11.87
CA ARG A 69 -8.34 12.08 -12.05
C ARG A 69 -8.69 12.64 -13.44
N ILE A 70 -8.09 13.78 -13.82
CA ILE A 70 -8.30 14.40 -15.13
C ILE A 70 -7.90 13.44 -16.26
N ALA A 71 -6.76 12.75 -16.13
CA ALA A 71 -6.30 11.81 -17.15
C ALA A 71 -7.23 10.60 -17.29
N GLN A 72 -7.77 10.08 -16.18
CA GLN A 72 -8.73 8.98 -16.20
C GLN A 72 -10.05 9.39 -16.84
N GLU A 73 -10.59 10.54 -16.45
CA GLU A 73 -11.85 11.08 -17.00
C GLU A 73 -11.72 11.38 -18.49
N GLY A 74 -10.65 12.05 -18.91
CA GLY A 74 -10.40 12.35 -20.32
C GLY A 74 -10.25 11.08 -21.16
N ARG A 75 -9.61 10.03 -20.62
CA ARG A 75 -9.51 8.74 -21.27
C ARG A 75 -10.87 8.05 -21.38
N ARG A 76 -11.64 8.01 -20.28
CA ARG A 76 -12.99 7.42 -20.26
C ARG A 76 -13.88 8.09 -21.30
N ARG A 77 -13.85 9.43 -21.35
CA ARG A 77 -14.61 10.22 -22.31
C ARG A 77 -14.21 9.91 -23.76
N LYS A 78 -12.91 9.95 -24.08
CA LYS A 78 -12.43 9.62 -25.44
C LYS A 78 -12.77 8.20 -25.84
N LEU A 79 -12.63 7.23 -24.94
CA LEU A 79 -13.01 5.85 -25.22
C LEU A 79 -14.51 5.71 -25.47
N ALA A 80 -15.37 6.54 -24.86
CA ALA A 80 -16.81 6.55 -25.10
C ALA A 80 -17.18 7.20 -26.44
N GLU A 81 -16.61 8.38 -26.72
CA GLU A 81 -16.98 9.25 -27.86
C GLU A 81 -16.33 8.85 -29.20
N ASP A 82 -15.11 8.31 -29.17
CA ASP A 82 -14.31 8.06 -30.37
C ASP A 82 -14.10 6.54 -30.58
N PRO A 83 -14.86 5.91 -31.52
CA PRO A 83 -14.74 4.49 -31.78
C PRO A 83 -13.40 4.11 -32.43
N GLU A 84 -12.77 4.99 -33.21
CA GLU A 84 -11.45 4.72 -33.79
C GLU A 84 -10.35 4.75 -32.72
N PHE A 85 -10.44 5.68 -31.77
CA PHE A 85 -9.56 5.69 -30.61
C PHE A 85 -9.74 4.43 -29.77
N ARG A 86 -10.98 3.96 -29.58
CA ARG A 86 -11.26 2.70 -28.87
C ARG A 86 -10.63 1.49 -29.59
N ALA A 87 -10.78 1.38 -30.91
CA ALA A 87 -10.19 0.29 -31.69
C ALA A 87 -8.65 0.30 -31.59
N ARG A 88 -8.01 1.45 -31.81
CA ARG A 88 -6.55 1.60 -31.63
C ARG A 88 -6.10 1.25 -30.22
N TRP A 89 -6.88 1.62 -29.20
CA TRP A 89 -6.56 1.29 -27.82
C TRP A 89 -6.63 -0.22 -27.54
N GLN A 90 -7.61 -0.91 -28.12
CA GLN A 90 -7.71 -2.37 -28.04
C GLN A 90 -6.53 -3.04 -28.76
N GLU A 91 -6.14 -2.57 -29.94
CA GLU A 91 -4.98 -3.08 -30.67
C GLU A 91 -3.68 -2.90 -29.90
N VAL A 92 -3.44 -1.72 -29.32
CA VAL A 92 -2.29 -1.46 -28.45
C VAL A 92 -2.31 -2.40 -27.24
N GLY A 93 -3.47 -2.62 -26.64
CA GLY A 93 -3.64 -3.59 -25.55
C GLY A 93 -3.28 -5.01 -25.96
N ARG A 94 -3.74 -5.46 -27.14
CA ARG A 94 -3.40 -6.78 -27.70
C ARG A 94 -1.91 -6.90 -28.01
N ALA A 95 -1.30 -5.88 -28.61
CA ALA A 95 0.13 -5.85 -28.92
C ALA A 95 1.00 -5.86 -27.65
N LEU A 96 0.60 -5.11 -26.62
CA LEU A 96 1.25 -5.12 -25.30
C LEU A 96 1.15 -6.49 -24.62
N GLY A 97 0.00 -7.16 -24.72
CA GLY A 97 -0.17 -8.53 -24.23
C GLY A 97 0.72 -9.53 -24.96
N LYS A 98 0.72 -9.49 -26.30
CA LYS A 98 1.54 -10.38 -27.15
C LYS A 98 3.04 -10.19 -26.94
N SER A 99 3.49 -8.95 -26.76
CA SER A 99 4.91 -8.64 -26.62
C SER A 99 5.53 -9.11 -25.30
N ASN A 100 4.74 -9.59 -24.32
CA ASN A 100 5.19 -9.90 -22.95
C ASN A 100 5.99 -8.76 -22.28
N ALA A 101 5.96 -7.54 -22.83
CA ALA A 101 6.75 -6.41 -22.37
C ALA A 101 6.34 -5.94 -20.96
N MET A 102 5.17 -6.37 -20.48
CA MET A 102 4.70 -6.15 -19.11
C MET A 102 5.03 -7.31 -18.16
N HIS A 103 5.18 -8.54 -18.67
CA HIS A 103 5.43 -9.73 -17.84
C HIS A 103 6.92 -10.00 -17.59
N ASN A 104 7.79 -9.62 -18.53
CA ASN A 104 9.23 -9.93 -18.48
C ASN A 104 10.12 -8.81 -17.92
N LYS A 105 9.57 -7.64 -17.55
CA LYS A 105 10.38 -6.50 -17.05
C LYS A 105 11.07 -6.76 -15.71
N HIS A 106 10.61 -7.74 -14.96
CA HIS A 106 11.02 -7.97 -13.59
C HIS A 106 11.25 -9.47 -13.36
N PRO A 107 12.52 -9.93 -13.27
CA PRO A 107 12.81 -11.34 -13.04
C PRO A 107 12.18 -11.83 -11.73
N LYS A 108 12.02 -13.15 -11.60
CA LYS A 108 11.56 -13.78 -10.36
C LYS A 108 12.48 -13.34 -9.22
N GLY A 109 11.91 -12.89 -8.10
CA GLY A 109 12.67 -12.38 -6.95
C GLY A 109 13.11 -10.91 -7.04
N SER A 110 12.84 -10.22 -8.15
CA SER A 110 13.12 -8.77 -8.22
C SER A 110 12.32 -7.97 -7.16
N PRO A 111 12.90 -6.88 -6.59
CA PRO A 111 12.23 -6.08 -5.56
C PRO A 111 10.86 -5.54 -5.99
N ALA A 112 10.72 -5.14 -7.25
CA ALA A 112 9.46 -4.66 -7.81
C ALA A 112 8.39 -5.77 -7.81
N ARG A 113 8.75 -7.00 -8.19
CA ARG A 113 7.84 -8.15 -8.19
C ARG A 113 7.46 -8.57 -6.77
N MET A 114 8.41 -8.53 -5.83
CA MET A 114 8.14 -8.80 -4.41
C MET A 114 7.19 -7.76 -3.82
N LYS A 115 7.42 -6.47 -4.06
CA LYS A 115 6.54 -5.38 -3.62
C LYS A 115 5.13 -5.51 -4.20
N ALA A 116 5.00 -5.83 -5.49
CA ALA A 116 3.71 -6.06 -6.12
C ALA A 116 2.97 -7.27 -5.52
N ALA A 117 3.68 -8.37 -5.24
CA ALA A 117 3.11 -9.54 -4.58
C ALA A 117 2.65 -9.23 -3.14
N ALA A 118 3.45 -8.47 -2.38
CA ALA A 118 3.08 -8.01 -1.05
C ALA A 118 1.82 -7.12 -1.10
N THR A 119 1.80 -6.12 -1.97
CA THR A 119 0.65 -5.20 -2.15
C THR A 119 -0.62 -5.97 -2.53
N ARG A 120 -0.51 -6.95 -3.43
CA ARG A 120 -1.63 -7.80 -3.83
C ARG A 120 -2.13 -8.64 -2.65
N THR A 121 -1.22 -9.22 -1.87
CA THR A 121 -1.56 -10.02 -0.69
C THR A 121 -2.27 -9.16 0.35
N GLU A 122 -1.77 -7.95 0.60
CA GLU A 122 -2.40 -6.98 1.50
C GLU A 122 -3.78 -6.56 1.02
N THR A 123 -3.95 -6.30 -0.28
CA THR A 123 -5.26 -5.94 -0.85
C THR A 123 -6.26 -7.09 -0.75
N MET A 124 -5.83 -8.33 -1.01
CA MET A 124 -6.72 -9.50 -1.02
C MET A 124 -7.01 -10.06 0.37
N LEU A 125 -6.02 -10.03 1.28
CA LEU A 125 -6.08 -10.61 2.62
C LEU A 125 -6.05 -9.56 3.73
N GLY A 126 -6.31 -8.29 3.41
CA GLY A 126 -6.33 -7.20 4.38
C GLY A 126 -7.38 -7.40 5.48
N TRP A 127 -8.45 -8.14 5.17
CA TRP A 127 -9.48 -8.55 6.14
C TRP A 127 -9.04 -9.71 7.04
N CYS A 128 -8.07 -10.53 6.61
CA CYS A 128 -7.67 -11.75 7.31
C CYS A 128 -6.44 -11.48 8.21
N PRO A 129 -6.55 -11.70 9.54
CA PRO A 129 -5.42 -11.57 10.46
C PRO A 129 -4.27 -12.51 10.06
N LEU A 130 -3.03 -12.12 10.41
CA LEU A 130 -1.82 -12.78 9.93
C LEU A 130 -1.77 -14.26 10.28
N GLU A 131 -2.25 -14.61 11.47
CA GLU A 131 -2.25 -15.96 12.06
C GLU A 131 -3.13 -16.93 11.28
N TYR A 132 -4.19 -16.42 10.63
CA TYR A 132 -5.16 -17.22 9.89
C TYR A 132 -4.89 -17.28 8.38
N ARG A 133 -3.89 -16.54 7.87
CA ARG A 133 -3.62 -16.45 6.42
C ARG A 133 -3.18 -17.77 5.81
N ASP A 134 -2.39 -18.55 6.54
CA ASP A 134 -1.93 -19.86 6.05
C ASP A 134 -3.08 -20.86 5.98
N GLU A 135 -3.99 -20.81 6.96
CA GLU A 135 -5.21 -21.61 6.92
C GLU A 135 -6.11 -21.20 5.76
N TYR A 136 -6.31 -19.90 5.53
CA TYR A 136 -7.06 -19.42 4.35
C TYR A 136 -6.44 -19.93 3.04
N ARG A 137 -5.10 -19.87 2.91
CA ARG A 137 -4.40 -20.41 1.73
C ARG A 137 -4.62 -21.92 1.59
N ARG A 138 -4.60 -22.68 2.67
CA ARG A 138 -4.90 -24.13 2.68
C ARG A 138 -6.33 -24.40 2.20
N LEU A 139 -7.31 -23.64 2.67
CA LEU A 139 -8.71 -23.77 2.25
C LEU A 139 -8.88 -23.51 0.73
N ILE A 140 -8.22 -22.48 0.20
CA ILE A 140 -8.28 -22.15 -1.24
C ILE A 140 -7.51 -23.15 -2.09
N HIS A 141 -6.26 -23.46 -1.75
CA HIS A 141 -5.37 -24.21 -2.64
C HIS A 141 -5.52 -25.73 -2.48
N SER A 142 -5.62 -26.21 -1.25
CA SER A 142 -5.70 -27.65 -0.97
C SER A 142 -7.14 -28.14 -0.99
N LYS A 143 -8.06 -27.42 -0.34
CA LYS A 143 -9.47 -27.83 -0.27
C LYS A 143 -10.35 -27.27 -1.41
N ARG A 144 -9.79 -26.40 -2.27
CA ARG A 144 -10.48 -25.82 -3.43
C ARG A 144 -11.81 -25.14 -3.10
N LEU A 145 -11.92 -24.60 -1.88
CA LEU A 145 -13.09 -23.83 -1.47
C LEU A 145 -13.18 -22.52 -2.25
N ARG A 146 -14.41 -22.03 -2.47
CA ARG A 146 -14.60 -20.68 -3.00
C ARG A 146 -14.15 -19.68 -1.95
N ALA A 147 -13.72 -18.50 -2.39
CA ALA A 147 -13.22 -17.45 -1.51
C ALA A 147 -14.25 -17.01 -0.45
N ALA A 148 -15.53 -16.96 -0.82
CA ALA A 148 -16.61 -16.63 0.11
C ALA A 148 -16.74 -17.68 1.24
N ASP A 149 -16.73 -18.96 0.89
CA ASP A 149 -16.87 -20.05 1.85
C ASP A 149 -15.63 -20.14 2.75
N ALA A 150 -14.44 -20.04 2.16
CA ALA A 150 -13.18 -20.02 2.93
C ALA A 150 -13.14 -18.84 3.92
N ARG A 151 -13.66 -17.67 3.52
CA ARG A 151 -13.77 -16.52 4.42
C ARG A 151 -14.72 -16.79 5.58
N ALA A 152 -15.90 -17.36 5.32
CA ALA A 152 -16.85 -17.69 6.37
C ALA A 152 -16.27 -18.68 7.40
N VAL A 153 -15.50 -19.68 6.94
CA VAL A 153 -14.81 -20.62 7.82
C VAL A 153 -13.78 -19.92 8.72
N ILE A 154 -12.96 -19.04 8.17
CA ILE A 154 -11.96 -18.29 8.94
C ILE A 154 -12.64 -17.34 9.94
N GLU A 155 -13.69 -16.63 9.54
CA GLU A 155 -14.43 -15.75 10.44
C GLU A 155 -15.09 -16.51 11.59
N ALA A 156 -15.60 -17.73 11.34
CA ALA A 156 -16.10 -18.60 12.40
C ALA A 156 -14.97 -19.03 13.36
N GLN A 157 -13.82 -19.44 12.82
CA GLN A 157 -12.67 -19.84 13.62
C GLN A 157 -12.13 -18.69 14.50
N ILE A 158 -12.07 -17.46 13.95
CA ILE A 158 -11.69 -16.26 14.71
C ILE A 158 -12.64 -16.04 15.89
N LYS A 159 -13.96 -16.19 15.69
CA LYS A 159 -14.94 -16.04 16.77
C LYS A 159 -14.75 -17.09 17.85
N ASP A 160 -14.56 -18.35 17.47
CA ASP A 160 -14.35 -19.45 18.41
C ASP A 160 -13.06 -19.25 19.23
N ASP A 161 -11.97 -18.85 18.59
CA ASP A 161 -10.70 -18.61 19.26
C ASP A 161 -10.78 -17.38 20.19
N ALA A 162 -11.47 -16.32 19.78
CA ALA A 162 -11.74 -15.17 20.63
C ALA A 162 -12.57 -15.56 21.87
N GLN A 163 -13.58 -16.42 21.71
CA GLN A 163 -14.36 -16.94 22.83
C GLN A 163 -13.52 -17.80 23.78
N LYS A 164 -12.69 -18.70 23.25
CA LYS A 164 -11.77 -19.52 24.05
C LYS A 164 -10.76 -18.66 24.81
N GLN A 165 -10.22 -17.62 24.17
CA GLN A 165 -9.31 -16.67 24.82
C GLN A 165 -10.02 -15.91 25.95
N ARG A 166 -11.24 -15.43 25.73
CA ARG A 166 -12.05 -14.79 26.79
C ARG A 166 -12.33 -15.72 27.95
N ALA A 167 -12.72 -16.97 27.68
CA ALA A 167 -12.96 -17.96 28.73
C ALA A 167 -11.68 -18.29 29.53
N ARG A 168 -10.52 -18.41 28.85
CA ARG A 168 -9.22 -18.58 29.49
C ARG A 168 -8.85 -17.37 30.33
N ALA A 169 -9.06 -16.16 29.83
CA ALA A 169 -8.81 -14.92 30.56
C ALA A 169 -9.71 -14.80 31.80
N ALA A 170 -11.00 -15.14 31.68
CA ALA A 170 -11.94 -15.16 32.81
C ALA A 170 -11.56 -16.22 33.86
N LYS A 171 -11.07 -17.40 33.43
CA LYS A 171 -10.55 -18.42 34.35
C LYS A 171 -9.22 -18.01 35.00
N ALA A 172 -8.39 -17.25 34.29
CA ALA A 172 -7.10 -16.77 34.75
C ALA A 172 -7.20 -15.50 35.60
N GLN A 173 -8.29 -14.73 35.49
CA GLN A 173 -8.71 -13.75 36.49
C GLN A 173 -8.98 -14.51 37.78
N ARG A 174 -7.91 -14.65 38.58
CA ARG A 174 -8.02 -14.99 39.99
C ARG A 174 -8.98 -13.99 40.61
N LEU A 175 -9.83 -14.46 41.52
CA LEU A 175 -10.67 -13.63 42.39
C LEU A 175 -9.85 -12.42 42.86
N SER A 176 -10.45 -11.24 42.84
CA SER A 176 -9.76 -10.05 43.35
C SER A 176 -9.32 -10.29 44.81
N PHE A 177 -8.29 -9.59 45.27
CA PHE A 177 -7.82 -9.74 46.66
C PHE A 177 -8.97 -9.52 47.67
N ASP A 178 -9.86 -8.56 47.39
CA ASP A 178 -11.02 -8.27 48.22
C ASP A 178 -12.07 -9.40 48.18
N GLU A 179 -12.32 -10.01 47.02
CA GLU A 179 -13.19 -11.19 46.89
C GLU A 179 -12.59 -12.41 47.61
N GLN A 180 -11.27 -12.55 47.62
CA GLN A 180 -10.59 -13.59 48.38
C GLN A 180 -10.77 -13.37 49.89
N ILE A 181 -10.62 -12.13 50.40
CA ILE A 181 -10.85 -11.79 51.80
C ILE A 181 -12.33 -11.98 52.19
N ALA A 182 -13.28 -11.60 51.34
CA ALA A 182 -14.70 -11.80 51.58
C ALA A 182 -15.05 -13.29 51.72
N ARG A 183 -14.52 -14.16 50.86
CA ARG A 183 -14.75 -15.61 50.96
C ARG A 183 -14.15 -16.25 52.22
N ILE A 184 -13.04 -15.71 52.71
CA ILE A 184 -12.44 -16.13 54.00
C ILE A 184 -13.36 -15.72 55.15
N ARG A 185 -13.88 -14.47 55.14
CA ARG A 185 -14.82 -13.98 56.17
C ARG A 185 -16.15 -14.74 56.19
N GLU A 186 -16.66 -15.11 55.02
CA GLU A 186 -17.89 -15.91 54.88
C GLU A 186 -17.69 -17.42 55.18
N GLY A 187 -16.48 -17.85 55.54
CA GLY A 187 -16.18 -19.26 55.85
C GLY A 187 -16.21 -20.19 54.64
N LYS A 188 -16.33 -19.66 53.42
CA LYS A 188 -16.39 -20.42 52.16
C LYS A 188 -15.02 -20.83 51.63
N ALA A 189 -13.94 -20.31 52.23
CA ALA A 189 -12.57 -20.68 51.93
C ALA A 189 -11.75 -20.65 53.24
N SER A 190 -10.99 -21.70 53.52
CA SER A 190 -10.04 -21.71 54.63
C SER A 190 -8.68 -21.20 54.16
N VAL A 191 -8.06 -20.32 54.95
CA VAL A 191 -6.63 -20.03 54.77
C VAL A 191 -5.91 -21.29 55.22
N VAL A 192 -5.43 -22.09 54.27
CA VAL A 192 -4.58 -23.24 54.61
C VAL A 192 -3.33 -22.68 55.26
N ALA A 193 -3.21 -22.84 56.58
CA ALA A 193 -1.99 -22.56 57.33
C ALA A 193 -0.93 -23.60 56.92
N LYS A 194 -0.41 -23.49 55.71
CA LYS A 194 0.67 -24.34 55.18
C LYS A 194 2.05 -23.83 55.58
N PHE A 195 2.11 -23.06 56.66
CA PHE A 195 3.37 -22.65 57.28
C PHE A 195 3.28 -22.93 58.78
N THR A 196 3.52 -24.18 59.15
CA THR A 196 4.11 -24.49 60.44
C THR A 196 5.58 -24.13 60.32
N PRO A 197 6.08 -23.03 60.94
CA PRO A 197 7.52 -22.89 61.11
C PRO A 197 7.98 -24.12 61.85
N SER A 198 8.70 -25.00 61.16
CA SER A 198 9.42 -26.07 61.81
C SER A 198 10.46 -25.37 62.67
N THR A 199 10.27 -25.38 63.98
CA THR A 199 11.31 -25.10 64.96
C THR A 199 12.28 -26.28 64.96
N ASP A 200 12.85 -26.59 63.80
CA ASP A 200 14.11 -27.34 63.77
C ASP A 200 15.20 -26.31 64.04
N THR A 201 15.29 -25.90 65.30
CA THR A 201 16.48 -25.28 65.86
C THR A 201 17.56 -26.35 65.94
N GLY A 202 17.98 -26.86 64.78
CA GLY A 202 19.29 -27.47 64.67
C GLY A 202 20.34 -26.42 65.06
N PRO A 203 21.47 -26.81 65.68
CA PRO A 203 22.54 -25.88 66.04
C PRO A 203 23.23 -25.41 64.76
N TYR A 204 22.62 -24.46 64.06
CA TYR A 204 23.31 -23.67 63.06
C TYR A 204 24.28 -22.77 63.80
N THR A 205 25.51 -23.27 63.88
CA THR A 205 26.71 -22.48 64.04
C THR A 205 26.58 -21.23 63.17
N LEU A 206 26.68 -20.06 63.80
CA LEU A 206 27.02 -18.82 63.11
C LEU A 206 28.31 -19.10 62.34
N GLY A 207 28.16 -19.41 61.05
CA GLY A 207 29.25 -19.67 60.13
C GLY A 207 30.24 -18.52 60.24
N GLY A 208 31.47 -18.90 60.60
CA GLY A 208 32.55 -17.98 60.87
C GLY A 208 32.68 -16.95 59.77
N VAL A 209 32.76 -15.69 60.21
CA VAL A 209 33.35 -14.61 59.45
C VAL A 209 34.77 -15.07 59.09
N ALA A 210 35.00 -15.40 57.82
CA ALA A 210 36.34 -15.67 57.32
C ALA A 210 37.12 -14.34 57.29
N SER A 211 37.81 -14.06 58.39
CA SER A 211 38.88 -13.08 58.49
C SER A 211 40.20 -13.83 58.67
N GLY A 212 41.14 -13.62 57.75
CA GLY A 212 42.48 -14.21 57.73
C GLY A 212 42.95 -14.25 56.28
N MET A 213 43.55 -13.19 55.71
CA MET A 213 44.88 -12.65 56.03
C MET A 213 45.94 -13.74 56.16
N ILE A 214 46.60 -14.03 55.03
CA ILE A 214 48.03 -14.16 54.73
C ILE A 214 48.21 -15.19 53.61
#